data_AF-A0A812HWN9-F1
#
_entry.id   AF-A0A812HWN9-F1
#
_cell.length_a   1.000
_cell.length_b   1.000
_cell.length_c   1.000
_cell.angle_alpha   90.00
_cell.angle_beta   90.00
_cell.angle_gamma   90.00
#
_symmetry.space_group_name_H-M   'P 1'
#
loop_
_entity.id
_entity.type
_entity.pdbx_description
1 polymer ?
#
loop_
_entity_poly.entity_id
_entity_poly.type
_entity_poly.pdbx_seq_one_letter_code
_entity_poly.pdbx_strand_id
1 'polypeptide(L)'
;MLVNEDIIVHGDRSDHARYLVGLAVASILLAGTTVLCLSHQRELMLAPVSPRRKYYMLMHLFPFVVASSCWCQVAAPELAVGILLVQEIWEALALHFFGLTIIDLMGGPDTTVRILAQREPQGVFGRSRWCVPPCCCAVALLPCAFRDGTTVFNDAALQKMLVMIEQYCYVAPVAASVTTLLDFNTHQRQVHFEGLFQVELLMQLLQSISMFCCLQALFALYRATHDVLHRFKTTSKFLAIKTLILLSLIQKTLVVWLFHTSLVPLPGCKVFTHADAATRVQAFLLLAEIPFLQALVNSAFPLKELGGPVKPATLSGWLLPAYPEAPK
;
A
#
# COMPACT_ATOMS: atom_id res chain seq x y z
N MET A 1 1.89 -14.94 56.43
CA MET A 1 1.92 -15.97 55.37
C MET A 1 2.54 -15.33 54.14
N LEU A 2 3.86 -15.46 54.03
CA LEU A 2 4.64 -15.09 52.86
C LEU A 2 4.34 -16.13 51.78
N VAL A 3 3.58 -15.73 50.76
CA VAL A 3 3.31 -16.57 49.59
C VAL A 3 4.14 -16.01 48.45
N ASN A 4 5.27 -16.68 48.20
CA ASN A 4 5.97 -16.82 46.93
C ASN A 4 6.32 -15.54 46.15
N GLU A 5 7.42 -14.90 46.53
CA GLU A 5 8.23 -14.09 45.60
C GLU A 5 9.08 -14.95 44.65
N ASP A 6 9.26 -16.24 44.95
CA ASP A 6 10.12 -17.15 44.16
C ASP A 6 9.52 -17.63 42.82
N ILE A 7 8.22 -17.42 42.57
CA ILE A 7 7.59 -17.82 41.30
C ILE A 7 7.75 -16.73 40.21
N ILE A 8 8.07 -15.48 40.59
CA ILE A 8 8.22 -14.37 39.62
C ILE A 8 9.60 -14.39 38.96
N VAL A 9 10.61 -14.99 39.58
CA VAL A 9 12.02 -14.91 39.11
C VAL A 9 12.36 -15.95 38.02
N HIS A 10 11.61 -17.04 37.90
CA HIS A 10 11.89 -18.09 36.89
C HIS A 10 11.11 -17.96 35.58
N GLY A 11 10.03 -17.18 35.54
CA GLY A 11 9.39 -16.78 34.27
C GLY A 11 10.20 -15.73 33.50
N ASP A 12 11.08 -15.00 34.19
CA ASP A 12 11.59 -13.72 33.70
C ASP A 12 12.77 -13.85 32.73
N ARG A 13 13.72 -14.74 33.01
CA ARG A 13 14.97 -14.83 32.22
C ARG A 13 14.79 -15.48 30.84
N SER A 14 13.90 -16.47 30.75
CA SER A 14 13.59 -17.14 29.47
C SER A 14 12.85 -16.20 28.52
N ASP A 15 11.89 -15.43 29.04
CA ASP A 15 11.09 -14.52 28.23
C ASP A 15 11.90 -13.28 27.80
N HIS A 16 12.77 -12.77 28.66
CA HIS A 16 13.76 -11.75 28.27
C HIS A 16 14.72 -12.26 27.19
N ALA A 17 15.24 -13.49 27.31
CA ALA A 17 16.11 -14.06 26.29
C ALA A 17 15.39 -14.22 24.94
N ARG A 18 14.14 -14.70 24.95
CA ARG A 18 13.31 -14.80 23.72
C ARG A 18 13.03 -13.44 23.10
N TYR A 19 12.75 -12.43 23.92
CA TYR A 19 12.55 -11.06 23.46
C TYR A 19 13.82 -10.50 22.80
N LEU A 20 14.98 -10.66 23.45
CA LEU A 20 16.27 -10.21 22.89
C LEU A 20 16.63 -10.93 21.59
N VAL A 21 16.37 -12.23 21.50
CA VAL A 21 16.54 -12.99 20.25
C VAL A 21 15.60 -12.47 19.17
N GLY A 22 14.32 -12.24 19.48
CA GLY A 22 13.36 -11.65 18.55
C GLY A 22 13.78 -10.27 18.05
N LEU A 23 14.27 -9.41 18.95
CA LEU A 23 14.77 -8.08 18.61
C LEU A 23 16.06 -8.15 17.75
N ALA A 24 16.96 -9.10 18.03
CA ALA A 24 18.14 -9.33 17.22
C ALA A 24 17.77 -9.77 15.80
N VAL A 25 16.83 -10.71 15.65
CA VAL A 25 16.30 -11.13 14.35
C VAL A 25 15.63 -9.98 13.62
N ALA A 26 14.78 -9.21 14.30
CA ALA A 26 14.15 -8.02 13.74
C ALA A 26 15.18 -7.00 13.23
N SER A 27 16.26 -6.79 13.97
CA SER A 27 17.33 -5.87 13.59
C SER A 27 18.10 -6.36 12.36
N ILE A 28 18.33 -7.67 12.23
CA ILE A 28 18.94 -8.27 11.03
C ILE A 28 18.04 -8.08 9.81
N LEU A 29 16.72 -8.29 9.95
CA LEU A 29 15.75 -8.09 8.88
C LEU A 29 15.68 -6.63 8.41
N LEU A 30 15.67 -5.68 9.35
CA LEU A 30 15.74 -4.25 9.04
C LEU A 30 17.07 -3.90 8.35
N ALA A 31 18.20 -4.41 8.83
CA ALA A 31 19.50 -4.19 8.20
C ALA A 31 19.53 -4.71 6.77
N GLY A 32 19.03 -5.93 6.53
CA GLY A 32 18.89 -6.51 5.18
C GLY A 32 18.03 -5.64 4.26
N THR A 33 16.87 -5.20 4.74
CA THR A 33 15.98 -4.29 4.00
C THR A 33 16.66 -2.96 3.69
N THR A 34 17.41 -2.40 4.64
CA THR A 34 18.15 -1.15 4.49
C THR A 34 19.23 -1.28 3.42
N VAL A 35 20.00 -2.37 3.43
CA VAL A 35 21.02 -2.65 2.40
C VAL A 35 20.38 -2.76 1.01
N LEU A 36 19.26 -3.49 0.88
CA LEU A 36 18.51 -3.63 -0.38
C LEU A 36 17.91 -2.31 -0.87
N CYS A 37 17.43 -1.46 0.04
CA CYS A 37 16.88 -0.16 -0.31
C CYS A 37 18.00 0.80 -0.74
N LEU A 38 19.08 0.90 0.04
CA LEU A 38 20.18 1.82 -0.24
C LEU A 38 20.96 1.47 -1.51
N SER A 39 21.16 0.19 -1.80
CA SER A 39 21.84 -0.24 -3.03
C SER A 39 21.08 0.24 -4.26
N HIS A 40 19.76 0.06 -4.28
CA HIS A 40 18.90 0.50 -5.38
C HIS A 40 18.71 2.01 -5.42
N GLN A 41 18.59 2.69 -4.28
CA GLN A 41 18.54 4.16 -4.22
C GLN A 41 19.82 4.78 -4.77
N ARG A 42 20.99 4.22 -4.45
CA ARG A 42 22.28 4.66 -5.00
C ARG A 42 22.29 4.54 -6.52
N GLU A 43 21.80 3.42 -7.04
CA GLU A 43 21.65 3.23 -8.47
C GLU A 43 20.71 4.27 -9.10
N LEU A 44 19.54 4.53 -8.49
CA LEU A 44 18.57 5.52 -8.97
C LEU A 44 19.14 6.94 -8.98
N MET A 45 19.97 7.28 -8.00
CA MET A 45 20.61 8.60 -7.89
C MET A 45 21.62 8.87 -9.01
N LEU A 46 22.21 7.83 -9.60
CA LEU A 46 23.09 7.95 -10.76
C LEU A 46 22.33 8.24 -12.07
N ALA A 47 21.02 8.02 -12.09
CA ALA A 47 20.18 8.32 -13.25
C ALA A 47 19.85 9.82 -13.36
N PRO A 48 19.60 10.35 -14.58
CA PRO A 48 19.30 11.77 -14.79
C PRO A 48 18.05 12.22 -14.04
N VAL A 49 18.02 13.51 -13.68
CA VAL A 49 16.90 14.12 -12.96
C VAL A 49 15.64 14.07 -13.83
N SER A 50 14.62 13.35 -13.36
CA SER A 50 13.32 13.24 -14.01
C SER A 50 12.20 13.07 -12.97
N PRO A 51 10.95 13.46 -13.27
CA PRO A 51 9.80 13.18 -12.42
C PRO A 51 9.66 11.68 -12.12
N ARG A 52 9.88 10.84 -13.13
CA ARG A 52 9.92 9.37 -13.00
C ARG A 52 10.89 8.89 -11.93
N ARG A 53 12.10 9.44 -11.91
CA ARG A 53 13.12 9.11 -10.88
C ARG A 53 12.58 9.42 -9.49
N LYS A 54 11.93 10.58 -9.30
CA LYS A 54 11.32 10.96 -8.01
C LYS A 54 10.26 9.95 -7.57
N TYR A 55 9.35 9.55 -8.46
CA TYR A 55 8.32 8.55 -8.13
C TYR A 55 8.92 7.19 -7.80
N TYR A 56 9.95 6.76 -8.54
CA TYR A 56 10.63 5.49 -8.29
C TYR A 56 11.35 5.55 -6.94
N MET A 57 12.06 6.62 -6.61
CA MET A 57 12.70 6.78 -5.31
C MET A 57 11.70 6.70 -4.16
N LEU A 58 10.53 7.33 -4.30
CA LEU A 58 9.48 7.29 -3.27
C LEU A 58 8.86 5.90 -3.13
N MET A 59 8.63 5.18 -4.24
CA MET A 59 8.18 3.77 -4.23
C MET A 59 9.14 2.85 -3.49
N HIS A 60 10.44 3.02 -3.70
CA HIS A 60 11.46 2.18 -3.05
C HIS A 60 11.65 2.52 -1.57
N LEU A 61 11.29 3.75 -1.17
CA LEU A 61 11.37 4.16 0.22
C LEU A 61 10.23 3.55 1.07
N PHE A 62 9.09 3.24 0.45
CA PHE A 62 7.92 2.72 1.14
C PHE A 62 8.19 1.43 1.95
N PRO A 63 8.74 0.33 1.39
CA PRO A 63 9.00 -0.86 2.18
C PRO A 63 10.01 -0.62 3.31
N PHE A 64 11.03 0.22 3.09
CA PHE A 64 11.96 0.61 4.15
C PHE A 64 11.25 1.32 5.31
N VAL A 65 10.36 2.27 5.02
CA VAL A 65 9.58 2.95 6.08
C VAL A 65 8.75 1.94 6.84
N VAL A 66 8.04 1.03 6.16
CA VAL A 66 7.27 -0.03 6.80
C VAL A 66 8.14 -0.92 7.69
N ALA A 67 9.32 -1.35 7.21
CA ALA A 67 10.27 -2.13 8.02
C ALA A 67 10.73 -1.37 9.27
N SER A 68 11.10 -0.10 9.12
CA SER A 68 11.55 0.73 10.25
C SER A 68 10.43 0.89 11.29
N SER A 69 9.20 1.12 10.84
CA SER A 69 8.02 1.20 11.68
C SER A 69 7.74 -0.12 12.41
N CYS A 70 7.78 -1.26 11.72
CA CYS A 70 7.60 -2.57 12.34
C CYS A 70 8.69 -2.88 13.38
N TRP A 71 9.95 -2.54 13.08
CA TRP A 71 11.04 -2.68 14.04
C TRP A 71 10.82 -1.81 15.28
N CYS A 72 10.41 -0.56 15.10
CA CYS A 72 10.08 0.34 16.20
C CYS A 72 8.91 -0.20 17.05
N GLN A 73 7.89 -0.82 16.46
CA GLN A 73 6.79 -1.45 17.21
C GLN A 73 7.25 -2.66 18.04
N VAL A 74 8.21 -3.44 17.54
CA VAL A 74 8.80 -4.57 18.27
C VAL A 74 9.70 -4.08 19.41
N ALA A 75 10.52 -3.06 19.15
CA ALA A 75 11.46 -2.48 20.12
C ALA A 75 10.77 -1.64 21.21
N ALA A 76 9.82 -0.80 20.81
CA ALA A 76 9.14 0.17 21.65
C ALA A 76 7.61 0.10 21.40
N PRO A 77 6.90 -0.84 22.04
CA PRO A 77 5.46 -1.03 21.87
C PRO A 77 4.64 0.21 22.27
N GLU A 78 5.15 1.01 23.21
CA GLU A 78 4.49 2.22 23.71
C GLU A 78 4.31 3.27 22.61
N LEU A 79 5.15 3.21 21.57
CA LEU A 79 5.08 4.11 20.41
C LEU A 79 4.23 3.54 19.27
N ALA A 80 3.67 2.33 19.41
CA ALA A 80 3.03 1.61 18.32
C ALA A 80 1.89 2.41 17.66
N VAL A 81 1.07 3.09 18.45
CA VAL A 81 -0.07 3.88 17.95
C VAL A 81 0.42 5.00 17.01
N GLY A 82 1.43 5.77 17.42
CA GLY A 82 2.00 6.83 16.59
C GLY A 82 2.74 6.31 15.35
N ILE A 83 3.33 5.11 15.44
CA ILE A 83 4.02 4.47 14.32
C ILE A 83 3.03 3.95 13.26
N LEU A 84 1.87 3.44 13.68
CA LEU A 84 0.81 3.00 12.77
C LEU A 84 0.30 4.15 11.91
N LEU A 85 0.10 5.34 12.49
CA LEU A 85 -0.23 6.56 11.75
C LEU A 85 0.77 6.83 10.61
N VAL A 86 2.07 6.72 10.89
CA VAL A 86 3.11 6.91 9.86
C VAL A 86 2.98 5.88 8.75
N GLN A 87 2.74 4.60 9.08
CA GLN A 87 2.58 3.54 8.07
C GLN A 87 1.38 3.81 7.15
N GLU A 88 0.23 4.20 7.70
CA GLU A 88 -0.98 4.47 6.91
C GLU A 88 -0.82 5.67 5.96
N ILE A 89 -0.12 6.73 6.40
CA ILE A 89 0.22 7.87 5.54
C ILE A 89 1.10 7.41 4.37
N TRP A 90 2.13 6.60 4.65
CA TRP A 90 3.05 6.12 3.63
C TRP A 90 2.41 5.15 2.65
N GLU A 91 1.47 4.31 3.10
CA GLU A 91 0.68 3.44 2.24
C GLU A 91 -0.18 4.25 1.27
N ALA A 92 -0.87 5.30 1.76
CA ALA A 92 -1.67 6.17 0.92
C ALA A 92 -0.83 6.91 -0.13
N LEU A 93 0.31 7.45 0.28
CA LEU A 93 1.27 8.08 -0.63
C LEU A 93 1.82 7.10 -1.67
N ALA A 94 2.12 5.86 -1.27
CA ALA A 94 2.56 4.82 -2.19
C ALA A 94 1.49 4.55 -3.26
N LEU A 95 0.22 4.39 -2.90
CA LEU A 95 -0.84 4.21 -3.91
C LEU A 95 -0.96 5.39 -4.87
N HIS A 96 -0.83 6.62 -4.36
CA HIS A 96 -0.88 7.82 -5.18
C HIS A 96 0.29 7.94 -6.17
N PHE A 97 1.53 7.79 -5.69
CA PHE A 97 2.71 7.85 -6.56
C PHE A 97 2.71 6.71 -7.60
N PHE A 98 2.05 5.60 -7.32
CA PHE A 98 1.92 4.51 -8.29
C PHE A 98 0.98 4.92 -9.42
N GLY A 99 -0.14 5.56 -9.11
CA GLY A 99 -1.02 6.17 -10.10
C GLY A 99 -0.28 7.19 -10.98
N LEU A 100 0.50 8.09 -10.37
CA LEU A 100 1.33 9.06 -11.11
C LEU A 100 2.39 8.38 -12.00
N THR A 101 2.96 7.28 -11.53
CA THR A 101 3.94 6.50 -12.31
C THR A 101 3.31 5.93 -13.58
N ILE A 102 2.07 5.43 -13.52
CA ILE A 102 1.37 4.93 -14.71
C ILE A 102 1.19 6.04 -15.75
N ILE A 103 0.77 7.24 -15.31
CA ILE A 103 0.57 8.40 -16.19
C ILE A 103 1.89 8.90 -16.77
N ASP A 104 2.96 8.95 -15.98
CA ASP A 104 4.28 9.35 -16.46
C ASP A 104 4.85 8.35 -17.49
N LEU A 105 4.62 7.06 -17.31
CA LEU A 105 5.01 6.02 -18.27
C LEU A 105 4.23 6.13 -19.60
N MET A 106 2.99 6.63 -19.56
CA MET A 106 2.20 6.96 -20.76
C MET A 106 2.65 8.26 -21.44
N GLY A 107 3.56 9.03 -20.84
CA GLY A 107 4.02 10.32 -21.37
C GLY A 107 3.16 11.51 -20.96
N GLY A 108 2.45 11.42 -19.83
CA GLY A 108 1.65 12.50 -19.26
C GLY A 108 0.13 12.34 -19.45
N PRO A 109 -0.67 13.19 -18.79
CA PRO A 109 -2.14 13.07 -18.80
C PRO A 109 -2.74 13.26 -20.20
N ASP A 110 -2.32 14.28 -20.94
CA ASP A 110 -2.84 14.56 -22.28
C ASP A 110 -2.54 13.43 -23.27
N THR A 111 -1.32 12.89 -23.21
CA THR A 111 -0.89 11.76 -24.03
C THR A 111 -1.67 10.50 -23.67
N THR A 112 -1.91 10.28 -22.38
CA THR A 112 -2.72 9.17 -21.88
C THR A 112 -4.12 9.21 -22.48
N VAL A 113 -4.79 10.36 -22.41
CA VAL A 113 -6.15 10.53 -22.95
C VAL A 113 -6.15 10.34 -24.46
N ARG A 114 -5.21 10.94 -25.19
CA ARG A 114 -5.12 10.77 -26.65
C ARG A 114 -4.97 9.31 -27.07
N ILE A 115 -4.07 8.56 -26.43
CA ILE A 115 -3.83 7.15 -26.76
C ILE A 115 -5.05 6.28 -26.41
N LEU A 116 -5.68 6.54 -25.28
CA LEU A 116 -6.82 5.74 -24.81
C LEU A 116 -8.14 6.10 -25.51
N ALA A 117 -8.31 7.36 -25.94
CA ALA A 117 -9.47 7.82 -26.71
C ALA A 117 -9.52 7.20 -28.11
N GLN A 118 -8.36 6.97 -28.72
CA GLN A 118 -8.23 6.34 -30.05
C GLN A 118 -8.48 4.83 -30.03
N ARG A 119 -8.55 4.20 -28.85
CA ARG A 119 -8.78 2.77 -28.73
C ARG A 119 -10.26 2.46 -28.64
N GLU A 120 -10.70 1.53 -29.48
CA GLU A 120 -12.03 0.95 -29.36
C GLU A 120 -12.18 0.18 -28.04
N PRO A 121 -13.32 0.31 -27.34
CA PRO A 121 -13.57 -0.39 -26.09
C PRO A 121 -13.84 -1.88 -26.34
N GLN A 122 -12.80 -2.70 -26.51
CA GLN A 122 -12.98 -4.15 -26.61
C GLN A 122 -13.23 -4.75 -25.23
N GLY A 123 -14.49 -4.83 -24.83
CA GLY A 123 -14.93 -5.53 -23.64
C GLY A 123 -14.94 -7.04 -23.80
N VAL A 124 -14.62 -7.78 -22.75
CA VAL A 124 -14.67 -9.27 -22.72
C VAL A 124 -16.12 -9.80 -22.87
N PHE A 125 -17.14 -8.94 -22.74
CA PHE A 125 -18.57 -9.29 -22.84
C PHE A 125 -19.42 -8.21 -23.54
N GLY A 126 -18.84 -7.44 -24.48
CA GLY A 126 -19.56 -6.32 -25.12
C GLY A 126 -19.87 -5.14 -24.18
N ARG A 127 -19.35 -5.17 -22.95
CA ARG A 127 -19.35 -4.05 -21.99
C ARG A 127 -17.95 -3.45 -21.92
N SER A 128 -17.90 -2.12 -22.03
CA SER A 128 -16.70 -1.29 -22.04
C SER A 128 -15.51 -1.79 -21.21
N ARG A 129 -14.28 -1.71 -21.76
CA ARG A 129 -12.99 -1.99 -21.07
C ARG A 129 -12.83 -1.24 -19.74
N TRP A 130 -13.55 -0.12 -19.59
CA TRP A 130 -13.51 0.77 -18.43
C TRP A 130 -14.26 0.20 -17.22
N CYS A 131 -15.12 -0.80 -17.44
CA CYS A 131 -15.86 -1.49 -16.38
C CYS A 131 -15.00 -2.62 -15.82
N VAL A 132 -14.40 -2.38 -14.66
CA VAL A 132 -13.80 -3.42 -13.84
C VAL A 132 -14.94 -4.21 -13.19
N PRO A 133 -14.99 -5.56 -13.33
CA PRO A 133 -15.96 -6.36 -12.59
C PRO A 133 -15.73 -6.10 -11.10
N PRO A 134 -16.72 -5.53 -10.42
CA PRO A 134 -16.56 -5.15 -9.04
C PRO A 134 -16.75 -6.43 -8.23
N CYS A 135 -15.81 -6.69 -7.34
CA CYS A 135 -16.06 -7.60 -6.22
C CYS A 135 -17.20 -7.08 -5.32
N CYS A 136 -17.73 -5.87 -5.58
CA CYS A 136 -18.62 -5.11 -4.70
C CYS A 136 -19.85 -4.45 -5.38
N CYS A 137 -20.30 -4.84 -6.59
CA CYS A 137 -21.61 -4.32 -7.10
C CYS A 137 -22.83 -4.89 -6.36
N ALA A 138 -22.65 -5.83 -5.43
CA ALA A 138 -23.72 -6.19 -4.51
C ALA A 138 -24.07 -5.02 -3.57
N VAL A 139 -23.16 -4.05 -3.39
CA VAL A 139 -23.40 -2.88 -2.55
C VAL A 139 -23.58 -1.67 -3.47
N ALA A 140 -24.84 -1.28 -3.70
CA ALA A 140 -25.27 -0.14 -4.52
C ALA A 140 -24.77 1.25 -4.04
N LEU A 141 -23.78 1.31 -3.14
CA LEU A 141 -23.23 2.54 -2.55
C LEU A 141 -22.03 3.09 -3.32
N LEU A 142 -21.33 2.28 -4.11
CA LEU A 142 -20.21 2.72 -4.93
C LEU A 142 -20.69 2.94 -6.36
N PRO A 143 -20.67 4.19 -6.88
CA PRO A 143 -21.03 4.41 -8.27
C PRO A 143 -20.08 3.57 -9.11
N CYS A 144 -20.66 2.77 -10.00
CA CYS A 144 -19.96 2.29 -11.17
C CYS A 144 -19.47 3.55 -11.89
N ALA A 145 -18.29 4.06 -11.54
CA ALA A 145 -17.79 5.38 -11.93
C ALA A 145 -17.65 5.52 -13.46
N PHE A 146 -17.83 4.42 -14.18
CA PHE A 146 -17.79 4.28 -15.63
C PHE A 146 -19.08 3.64 -16.20
N ARG A 147 -20.24 3.90 -15.58
CA ARG A 147 -21.57 3.60 -16.15
C ARG A 147 -22.11 4.76 -17.03
N ASP A 148 -21.25 5.68 -17.44
CA ASP A 148 -21.60 6.54 -18.55
C ASP A 148 -21.46 5.68 -19.81
N GLY A 149 -22.53 5.47 -20.57
CA GLY A 149 -22.55 4.71 -21.83
C GLY A 149 -21.66 5.28 -22.94
N THR A 150 -20.70 6.13 -22.59
CA THR A 150 -19.66 6.67 -23.44
C THR A 150 -18.54 5.64 -23.56
N THR A 151 -18.32 5.20 -24.79
CA THR A 151 -17.33 4.21 -25.18
C THR A 151 -15.90 4.77 -25.16
N VAL A 152 -15.75 6.10 -25.09
CA VAL A 152 -14.50 6.83 -25.31
C VAL A 152 -13.89 7.31 -24.00
N PHE A 153 -12.58 7.11 -23.85
CA PHE A 153 -11.81 7.62 -22.72
C PHE A 153 -11.53 9.12 -22.89
N ASN A 154 -12.04 9.94 -21.98
CA ASN A 154 -11.93 11.41 -22.05
C ASN A 154 -11.16 11.97 -20.85
N ASP A 155 -10.78 13.25 -20.90
CA ASP A 155 -10.09 13.94 -19.80
C ASP A 155 -10.86 13.83 -18.47
N ALA A 156 -12.19 13.97 -18.52
CA ALA A 156 -13.04 13.83 -17.34
C ALA A 156 -12.96 12.43 -16.70
N ALA A 157 -12.79 11.37 -17.51
CA ALA A 157 -12.64 10.00 -17.01
C ALA A 157 -11.30 9.83 -16.30
N LEU A 158 -10.22 10.35 -16.88
CA LEU A 158 -8.89 10.34 -16.26
C LEU A 158 -8.89 11.14 -14.95
N GLN A 159 -9.46 12.35 -14.95
CA GLN A 159 -9.54 13.19 -13.76
C GLN A 159 -10.34 12.51 -12.64
N LYS A 160 -11.48 11.88 -12.95
CA LYS A 160 -12.24 11.08 -11.96
C LYS A 160 -11.37 9.98 -11.34
N MET A 161 -10.58 9.25 -12.13
CA MET A 161 -9.68 8.22 -11.60
C MET A 161 -8.61 8.83 -10.69
N LEU A 162 -7.98 9.93 -11.10
CA LEU A 162 -6.93 10.58 -10.32
C LEU A 162 -7.47 11.13 -8.99
N VAL A 163 -8.65 11.75 -8.99
CA VAL A 163 -9.32 12.21 -7.76
C VAL A 163 -9.66 11.04 -6.83
N MET A 164 -10.13 9.92 -7.37
CA MET A 164 -10.41 8.71 -6.56
C MET A 164 -9.15 8.08 -5.95
N ILE A 165 -7.99 8.25 -6.60
CA ILE A 165 -6.70 7.83 -6.06
C ILE A 165 -6.25 8.81 -4.97
N GLU A 166 -6.31 10.11 -5.26
CA GLU A 166 -5.84 11.18 -4.39
C GLU A 166 -6.66 11.31 -3.10
N GLN A 167 -7.98 11.10 -3.14
CA GLN A 167 -8.84 11.22 -1.95
C GLN A 167 -8.37 10.33 -0.78
N TYR A 168 -7.78 9.18 -1.06
CA TYR A 168 -7.26 8.29 -0.02
C TYR A 168 -6.07 8.92 0.74
N CYS A 169 -5.27 9.77 0.09
CA CYS A 169 -4.19 10.52 0.73
C CYS A 169 -4.69 11.55 1.74
N TYR A 170 -5.96 11.94 1.70
CA TYR A 170 -6.56 12.83 2.70
C TYR A 170 -7.36 12.05 3.74
N VAL A 171 -8.12 11.03 3.32
CA VAL A 171 -8.95 10.24 4.22
C VAL A 171 -8.10 9.40 5.18
N ALA A 172 -7.04 8.73 4.69
CA ALA A 172 -6.23 7.86 5.53
C ALA A 172 -5.54 8.61 6.69
N PRO A 173 -4.83 9.74 6.48
CA PRO A 173 -4.20 10.46 7.59
C PRO A 173 -5.22 11.02 8.59
N VAL A 174 -6.38 11.47 8.13
CA VAL A 174 -7.44 12.00 9.01
C VAL A 174 -8.02 10.88 9.86
N ALA A 175 -8.40 9.75 9.24
CA ALA A 175 -8.91 8.58 9.95
C ALA A 175 -7.89 8.08 10.98
N ALA A 176 -6.64 7.89 10.57
CA ALA A 176 -5.53 7.45 11.41
C ALA A 176 -5.25 8.39 12.58
N SER A 177 -5.33 9.71 12.35
CA SER A 177 -5.11 10.70 13.40
C SER A 177 -6.25 10.67 14.42
N VAL A 178 -7.49 10.57 13.96
CA VAL A 178 -8.66 10.47 14.86
C VAL A 178 -8.60 9.19 15.68
N THR A 179 -8.32 8.04 15.08
CA THR A 179 -8.20 6.76 15.81
C THR A 179 -7.03 6.80 16.81
N THR A 180 -5.87 7.31 16.40
CA THR A 180 -4.71 7.49 17.31
C THR A 180 -5.04 8.39 18.49
N LEU A 181 -5.76 9.49 18.27
CA LEU A 181 -6.19 10.39 19.34
C LEU A 181 -7.20 9.72 20.27
N LEU A 182 -8.13 8.92 19.74
CA LEU A 182 -9.08 8.16 20.53
C LEU A 182 -8.35 7.13 21.41
N ASP A 183 -7.45 6.34 20.82
CA ASP A 183 -6.64 5.34 21.53
C ASP A 183 -5.77 5.95 22.62
N PHE A 184 -5.16 7.10 22.35
CA PHE A 184 -4.37 7.81 23.35
C PHE A 184 -5.23 8.24 24.56
N ASN A 185 -6.44 8.74 24.30
CA ASN A 185 -7.35 9.20 25.35
C ASN A 185 -7.96 8.05 26.16
N THR A 186 -8.29 6.92 25.52
CA THR A 186 -8.83 5.74 26.20
C THR A 186 -7.78 5.11 27.12
N HIS A 187 -6.53 4.99 26.65
CA HIS A 187 -5.43 4.43 27.43
C HIS A 187 -5.02 5.33 28.60
N GLN A 188 -5.01 6.67 28.42
CA GLN A 188 -4.55 7.58 29.47
C GLN A 188 -5.62 7.88 30.54
N ARG A 189 -6.91 7.91 30.18
CA ARG A 189 -7.97 8.34 31.11
C ARG A 189 -8.89 7.22 31.63
N GLN A 190 -8.78 5.98 31.14
CA GLN A 190 -9.71 4.88 31.48
C GLN A 190 -11.21 5.22 31.28
N VAL A 191 -11.53 6.22 30.46
CA VAL A 191 -12.92 6.65 30.25
C VAL A 191 -13.53 5.86 29.11
N HIS A 192 -14.39 4.90 29.44
CA HIS A 192 -15.17 4.14 28.46
C HIS A 192 -16.46 4.90 28.14
N PHE A 193 -16.45 5.74 27.10
CA PHE A 193 -17.67 6.27 26.52
C PHE A 193 -18.09 5.40 25.33
N GLU A 194 -19.31 4.84 25.35
CA GLU A 194 -19.87 4.05 24.23
C GLU A 194 -19.85 4.81 22.89
N GLY A 195 -19.93 6.15 22.92
CA GLY A 195 -19.83 6.97 21.71
C GLY A 195 -18.46 6.97 21.04
N LEU A 196 -17.36 6.75 21.77
CA LEU A 196 -16.00 6.74 21.20
C LEU A 196 -15.79 5.51 20.30
N PHE A 197 -16.35 4.36 20.70
CA PHE A 197 -16.31 3.13 19.91
C PHE A 197 -17.03 3.28 18.57
N GLN A 198 -18.17 3.97 18.55
CA GLN A 198 -18.90 4.24 17.30
C GLN A 198 -18.10 5.13 16.34
N VAL A 199 -17.37 6.13 16.86
CA VAL A 199 -16.52 7.01 16.04
C VAL A 199 -15.34 6.24 15.47
N GLU A 200 -14.68 5.41 16.28
CA GLU A 200 -13.56 4.57 15.83
C GLU A 200 -13.99 3.62 14.70
N LEU A 201 -15.11 2.92 14.88
CA LEU A 201 -15.69 2.04 13.86
C LEU A 201 -16.03 2.80 12.58
N LEU A 202 -16.62 3.99 12.70
CA LEU A 202 -16.96 4.85 11.57
C LEU A 202 -15.70 5.28 10.79
N MET A 203 -14.62 5.65 11.47
CA MET A 203 -13.35 6.03 10.84
C MET A 203 -12.72 4.85 10.11
N GLN A 204 -12.69 3.67 10.72
CA GLN A 204 -12.19 2.45 10.08
C GLN A 204 -13.00 2.07 8.84
N LEU A 205 -14.34 2.20 8.91
CA LEU A 205 -15.22 1.95 7.77
C LEU A 205 -14.97 2.95 6.63
N LEU A 206 -14.89 4.24 6.96
CA LEU A 206 -14.64 5.31 5.99
C LEU A 206 -13.29 5.11 5.27
N GLN A 207 -12.24 4.79 6.03
CA GLN A 207 -10.93 4.48 5.50
C GLN A 207 -10.95 3.26 4.59
N SER A 208 -11.65 2.19 4.98
CA SER A 208 -11.80 0.98 4.16
C SER A 208 -12.50 1.28 2.84
N ILE A 209 -13.62 2.00 2.87
CA ILE A 209 -14.35 2.41 1.64
C ILE A 209 -13.46 3.27 0.74
N SER A 210 -12.75 4.24 1.31
CA SER A 210 -11.81 5.10 0.60
C SER A 210 -10.67 4.32 -0.05
N MET A 211 -10.11 3.34 0.66
CA MET A 211 -9.08 2.43 0.13
C MET A 211 -9.60 1.60 -1.03
N PHE A 212 -10.81 1.05 -0.92
CA PHE A 212 -11.46 0.31 -2.02
C PHE A 212 -11.68 1.21 -3.25
N CYS A 213 -12.08 2.47 -3.06
CA CYS A 213 -12.21 3.44 -4.16
C CYS A 213 -10.88 3.66 -4.86
N CYS A 214 -9.81 3.90 -4.09
CA CYS A 214 -8.46 4.11 -4.61
C CYS A 214 -7.97 2.90 -5.42
N LEU A 215 -8.09 1.69 -4.87
CA LEU A 215 -7.69 0.46 -5.54
C LEU A 215 -8.51 0.17 -6.80
N GLN A 216 -9.82 0.47 -6.78
CA GLN A 216 -10.68 0.33 -7.95
C GLN A 216 -10.24 1.28 -9.08
N ALA A 217 -9.94 2.54 -8.75
CA ALA A 217 -9.45 3.52 -9.71
C ALA A 217 -8.06 3.14 -10.27
N LEU A 218 -7.14 2.70 -9.40
CA LEU A 218 -5.83 2.18 -9.82
C LEU A 218 -5.95 0.97 -10.73
N PHE A 219 -6.83 0.03 -10.41
CA PHE A 219 -7.02 -1.16 -11.24
C PHE A 219 -7.68 -0.81 -12.59
N ALA A 220 -8.64 0.13 -12.61
CA ALA A 220 -9.23 0.63 -13.85
C ALA A 220 -8.17 1.31 -14.74
N LEU A 221 -7.35 2.17 -14.15
CA LEU A 221 -6.26 2.86 -14.84
C LEU A 221 -5.19 1.88 -15.33
N TYR A 222 -4.82 0.90 -14.51
CA TYR A 222 -3.90 -0.17 -14.87
C TYR A 222 -4.45 -0.99 -16.05
N ARG A 223 -5.71 -1.44 -15.98
CA ARG A 223 -6.32 -2.24 -17.04
C ARG A 223 -6.41 -1.46 -18.35
N ALA A 224 -6.73 -0.16 -18.27
CA ALA A 224 -6.76 0.76 -19.40
C ALA A 224 -5.39 0.85 -20.10
N THR A 225 -4.32 0.95 -19.31
CA THR A 225 -2.96 1.18 -19.80
C THR A 225 -2.15 -0.09 -20.05
N HIS A 226 -2.62 -1.25 -19.55
CA HIS A 226 -1.88 -2.51 -19.53
C HIS A 226 -1.33 -2.92 -20.90
N ASP A 227 -2.16 -2.89 -21.93
CA ASP A 227 -1.75 -3.30 -23.29
C ASP A 227 -0.66 -2.40 -23.87
N VAL A 228 -0.66 -1.11 -23.52
CA VAL A 228 0.35 -0.13 -23.96
C VAL A 228 1.63 -0.29 -23.15
N LEU A 229 1.49 -0.53 -21.84
CA LEU A 229 2.60 -0.61 -20.90
C LEU A 229 3.12 -2.02 -20.66
N HIS A 230 2.65 -3.04 -21.39
CA HIS A 230 3.06 -4.44 -21.20
C HIS A 230 4.59 -4.61 -21.25
N ARG A 231 5.29 -3.78 -22.04
CA ARG A 231 6.75 -3.76 -22.14
C ARG A 231 7.48 -3.37 -20.83
N PHE A 232 6.82 -2.62 -19.95
CA PHE A 232 7.35 -2.16 -18.66
C PHE A 232 7.01 -3.10 -17.49
N LYS A 233 6.60 -4.35 -17.78
CA LYS A 233 6.23 -5.36 -16.76
C LYS A 233 5.30 -4.80 -15.67
N THR A 234 4.30 -4.01 -16.07
CA THR A 234 3.39 -3.34 -15.14
C THR A 234 2.58 -4.30 -14.29
N THR A 235 2.37 -5.53 -14.75
CA THR A 235 1.81 -6.64 -13.96
C THR A 235 2.60 -6.88 -12.68
N SER A 236 3.94 -6.90 -12.75
CA SER A 236 4.81 -7.11 -11.60
C SER A 236 4.80 -5.92 -10.66
N LYS A 237 4.76 -4.69 -11.18
CA LYS A 237 4.66 -3.46 -10.37
C LYS A 237 3.31 -3.36 -9.64
N PHE A 238 2.23 -3.73 -10.32
CA PHE A 238 0.88 -3.76 -9.76
C PHE A 238 0.74 -4.89 -8.72
N LEU A 239 1.28 -6.08 -9.03
CA LEU A 239 1.29 -7.22 -8.11
C LEU A 239 2.13 -6.91 -6.87
N ALA A 240 3.26 -6.20 -7.00
CA ALA A 240 4.09 -5.78 -5.86
C ALA A 240 3.26 -5.08 -4.77
N ILE A 241 2.52 -4.06 -5.20
CA ILE A 241 1.75 -3.19 -4.31
C ILE A 241 0.51 -3.93 -3.79
N LYS A 242 -0.19 -4.64 -4.68
CA LYS A 242 -1.39 -5.39 -4.31
C LYS A 242 -1.09 -6.55 -3.36
N THR A 243 0.04 -7.24 -3.54
CA THR A 243 0.45 -8.34 -2.65
C THR A 243 0.78 -7.82 -1.26
N LEU A 244 1.46 -6.66 -1.11
CA LEU A 244 1.68 -6.08 0.22
C LEU A 244 0.34 -5.84 0.94
N ILE A 245 -0.59 -5.19 0.26
CA ILE A 245 -1.89 -4.82 0.85
C ILE A 245 -2.72 -6.06 1.19
N LEU A 246 -2.77 -7.05 0.29
CA LEU A 246 -3.53 -8.25 0.53
C LEU A 246 -2.92 -9.08 1.68
N LEU A 247 -1.60 -9.17 1.72
CA LEU A 247 -0.89 -9.92 2.74
C LEU A 247 -1.06 -9.27 4.12
N SER A 248 -0.95 -7.95 4.22
CA SER A 248 -1.16 -7.23 5.48
C SER A 248 -2.60 -7.37 6.00
N LEU A 249 -3.61 -7.36 5.11
CA LEU A 249 -5.01 -7.59 5.48
C LEU A 249 -5.27 -9.01 5.97
N ILE A 250 -4.75 -10.02 5.27
CA ILE A 250 -4.87 -11.43 5.66
C ILE A 250 -4.19 -11.66 7.01
N GLN A 251 -2.97 -11.13 7.19
CA GLN A 251 -2.24 -11.22 8.46
C GLN A 251 -3.00 -10.57 9.61
N LYS A 252 -3.49 -9.34 9.44
CA LYS A 252 -4.26 -8.64 10.49
C LYS A 252 -5.46 -9.48 10.94
N THR A 253 -6.19 -10.04 9.98
CA THR A 253 -7.37 -10.90 10.26
C THR A 253 -6.97 -12.20 10.94
N LEU A 254 -5.92 -12.86 10.45
CA LEU A 254 -5.46 -14.16 10.94
C LEU A 254 -4.89 -14.05 12.36
N VAL A 255 -4.12 -12.99 12.65
CA VAL A 255 -3.56 -12.74 13.98
C VAL A 255 -4.69 -12.48 14.98
N VAL A 256 -5.64 -11.60 14.67
CA VAL A 256 -6.79 -11.35 15.56
C VAL A 256 -7.58 -12.63 15.83
N TRP A 257 -7.82 -13.44 14.80
CA TRP A 257 -8.51 -14.71 14.93
C TRP A 257 -7.74 -15.72 15.81
N LEU A 258 -6.42 -15.82 15.67
CA LEU A 258 -5.58 -16.68 16.50
C LEU A 258 -5.60 -16.30 17.99
N PHE A 259 -5.59 -15.00 18.30
CA PHE A 259 -5.67 -14.53 19.68
C PHE A 259 -7.06 -14.70 20.29
N HIS A 260 -8.12 -14.59 19.48
CA HIS A 260 -9.50 -14.82 19.93
C HIS A 260 -9.82 -16.30 20.19
N THR A 261 -9.15 -17.22 19.49
CA THR A 261 -9.38 -18.67 19.61
C THR A 261 -8.55 -19.36 20.71
N SER A 262 -7.77 -18.59 21.49
CA SER A 262 -6.88 -19.08 22.57
C SER A 262 -5.86 -20.15 22.11
N LEU A 263 -5.62 -20.27 20.81
CA LEU A 263 -4.69 -21.25 20.22
C LEU A 263 -3.23 -20.93 20.53
N VAL A 264 -2.92 -19.67 20.86
CA VAL A 264 -1.59 -19.22 21.29
C VAL A 264 -1.63 -18.92 22.78
N PRO A 265 -0.90 -19.66 23.63
CA PRO A 265 -0.81 -19.36 25.05
C PRO A 265 -0.11 -18.02 25.23
N LEU A 266 -0.74 -17.13 26.00
CA LEU A 266 -0.17 -15.84 26.36
C LEU A 266 1.18 -16.05 27.08
N PRO A 267 2.20 -15.21 26.80
CA PRO A 267 3.33 -15.13 27.72
C PRO A 267 2.78 -14.76 29.11
N GLY A 268 3.20 -15.46 30.16
CA GLY A 268 2.66 -15.36 31.53
C GLY A 268 2.89 -14.01 32.24
N CYS A 269 3.19 -12.96 31.48
CA CYS A 269 3.38 -11.60 31.96
C CYS A 269 2.03 -10.91 32.12
N LYS A 270 1.64 -10.61 33.37
CA LYS A 270 0.44 -9.83 33.75
C LYS A 270 0.41 -8.37 33.23
N VAL A 271 1.36 -7.98 32.38
CA VAL A 271 1.59 -6.60 31.94
C VAL A 271 1.09 -6.35 30.50
N PHE A 272 0.88 -7.40 29.69
CA PHE A 272 0.49 -7.22 28.28
C PHE A 272 -0.96 -7.63 28.03
N THR A 273 -1.72 -6.76 27.35
CA THR A 273 -3.06 -7.09 26.89
C THR A 273 -2.99 -8.01 25.66
N HIS A 274 -4.05 -8.77 25.40
CA HIS A 274 -4.14 -9.62 24.19
C HIS A 274 -3.93 -8.83 22.89
N ALA A 275 -4.31 -7.55 22.87
CA ALA A 275 -4.16 -6.67 21.72
C ALA A 275 -2.70 -6.28 21.47
N ASP A 276 -1.92 -5.99 22.52
CA ASP A 276 -0.51 -5.60 22.37
C ASP A 276 0.36 -6.75 21.85
N ALA A 277 0.09 -7.97 22.32
CA ALA A 277 0.76 -9.17 21.86
C ALA A 277 0.45 -9.46 20.38
N ALA A 278 -0.80 -9.31 19.97
CA ALA A 278 -1.23 -9.45 18.57
C ALA A 278 -0.50 -8.45 17.66
N THR A 279 -0.49 -7.16 18.05
CA THR A 279 0.19 -6.10 17.29
C THR A 279 1.67 -6.38 17.11
N ARG A 280 2.37 -6.84 18.15
CA ARG A 280 3.80 -7.20 18.06
C ARG A 280 4.07 -8.38 17.14
N VAL A 281 3.27 -9.44 17.23
CA VAL A 281 3.40 -10.61 16.36
C VAL A 281 3.16 -10.20 14.91
N GLN A 282 2.13 -9.39 14.66
CA GLN A 282 1.85 -8.86 13.33
C GLN A 282 3.01 -8.00 12.80
N ALA A 283 3.55 -7.09 13.62
CA ALA A 283 4.69 -6.26 13.24
C ALA A 283 5.94 -7.10 12.92
N PHE A 284 6.19 -8.16 13.70
CA PHE A 284 7.31 -9.06 13.47
C PHE A 284 7.14 -9.87 12.17
N LEU A 285 5.95 -10.42 11.92
CA LEU A 285 5.65 -11.15 10.69
C LEU A 285 5.80 -10.25 9.45
N LEU A 286 5.25 -9.03 9.53
CA LEU A 286 5.39 -8.07 8.45
C LEU A 286 6.87 -7.71 8.20
N LEU A 287 7.66 -7.48 9.26
CA LEU A 287 9.10 -7.22 9.13
C LEU A 287 9.87 -8.37 8.46
N ALA A 288 9.45 -9.62 8.66
CA ALA A 288 10.05 -10.78 7.99
C ALA A 288 9.74 -10.83 6.48
N GLU A 289 8.62 -10.26 6.05
CA GLU A 289 8.19 -10.26 4.65
C GLU A 289 8.75 -9.08 3.84
N ILE A 290 9.01 -7.95 4.50
CA ILE A 290 9.47 -6.73 3.84
C ILE A 290 10.77 -6.91 3.02
N PRO A 291 11.80 -7.70 3.43
CA PRO A 291 12.96 -7.95 2.57
C PRO A 291 12.59 -8.56 1.21
N PHE A 292 11.62 -9.48 1.18
CA PHE A 292 11.14 -10.09 -0.06
C PHE A 292 10.39 -9.07 -0.92
N LEU A 293 9.58 -8.23 -0.29
CA LEU A 293 8.89 -7.17 -0.99
C LEU A 293 9.88 -6.13 -1.54
N GLN A 294 10.89 -5.74 -0.78
CA GLN A 294 11.93 -4.82 -1.23
C GLN A 294 12.67 -5.38 -2.44
N ALA A 295 13.02 -6.67 -2.43
CA ALA A 295 13.61 -7.34 -3.59
C ALA A 295 12.67 -7.32 -4.81
N LEU A 296 11.37 -7.52 -4.59
CA LEU A 296 10.35 -7.47 -5.63
C LEU A 296 10.21 -6.05 -6.19
N VAL A 297 10.16 -5.01 -5.36
CA VAL A 297 10.13 -3.60 -5.78
C VAL A 297 11.39 -3.24 -6.57
N ASN A 298 12.59 -3.62 -6.11
CA ASN A 298 13.84 -3.41 -6.84
C ASN A 298 13.78 -4.04 -8.25
N SER A 299 13.22 -5.25 -8.35
CA SER A 299 13.05 -5.94 -9.63
C SER A 299 11.98 -5.31 -10.52
N ALA A 300 10.93 -4.77 -9.90
CA ALA A 300 9.78 -4.19 -10.59
C ALA A 300 10.09 -2.80 -11.13
N PHE A 301 11.01 -2.04 -10.53
CA PHE A 301 11.32 -0.64 -10.90
C PHE A 301 12.82 -0.45 -11.25
N PRO A 302 13.29 -1.04 -12.37
CA PRO A 302 14.70 -1.01 -12.75
C PRO A 302 15.15 0.31 -13.38
N LEU A 303 16.45 0.61 -13.24
CA LEU A 303 17.10 1.79 -13.83
C LEU A 303 16.91 1.97 -15.33
N LYS A 304 16.80 0.85 -16.05
CA LYS A 304 16.69 0.83 -17.52
C LYS A 304 15.46 1.61 -18.02
N GLU A 305 14.46 1.80 -17.16
CA GLU A 305 13.22 2.53 -17.48
C GLU A 305 13.33 4.05 -17.25
N LEU A 306 14.41 4.52 -16.59
CA LEU A 306 14.71 5.93 -16.41
C LEU A 306 15.46 6.55 -17.60
N GLY A 307 16.04 5.70 -18.46
CA GLY A 307 16.86 6.09 -19.62
C GLY A 307 16.03 6.54 -20.83
N GLY A 308 15.30 7.64 -20.70
CA GLY A 308 14.81 8.43 -21.83
C GLY A 308 13.29 8.68 -21.84
N PRO A 309 12.86 9.85 -22.37
CA PRO A 309 11.45 10.05 -22.69
C PRO A 309 11.02 8.96 -23.67
N VAL A 310 9.87 8.32 -23.42
CA VAL A 310 9.22 7.57 -24.48
C VAL A 310 8.91 8.60 -25.56
N LYS A 311 9.69 8.63 -26.64
CA LYS A 311 9.42 9.58 -27.72
C LYS A 311 7.98 9.29 -28.18
N PRO A 312 7.10 10.30 -28.27
CA PRO A 312 5.77 10.10 -28.83
C PRO A 312 5.86 9.52 -30.25
N ALA A 313 6.95 9.79 -30.97
CA ALA A 313 7.28 9.20 -32.27
C ALA A 313 7.44 7.67 -32.26
N THR A 314 7.94 7.08 -31.16
CA THR A 314 7.94 5.63 -31.01
C THR A 314 6.51 5.14 -30.82
N LEU A 315 5.71 5.74 -29.93
CA LEU A 315 4.29 5.34 -29.76
C LEU A 315 3.45 5.52 -31.03
N SER A 316 3.65 6.60 -31.81
CA SER A 316 2.92 6.86 -33.04
C SER A 316 3.31 5.93 -34.19
N GLY A 317 4.58 5.51 -34.27
CA GLY A 317 5.04 4.51 -35.26
C GLY A 317 4.47 3.10 -35.03
N TRP A 318 3.99 2.82 -33.81
CA TRP A 318 3.40 1.53 -33.45
C TRP A 318 1.86 1.55 -33.35
N LEU A 319 1.22 2.72 -33.27
CA LEU A 319 -0.23 2.87 -33.05
C LEU A 319 -1.01 3.39 -34.26
N LEU A 320 -0.35 3.92 -35.29
CA LEU A 320 -1.01 4.42 -36.50
C LEU A 320 -0.45 3.68 -37.72
N PRO A 321 -1.26 2.90 -38.49
CA PRO A 321 -0.86 2.59 -39.86
C PRO A 321 -0.64 3.92 -40.57
N ALA A 322 0.48 4.03 -41.29
CA ALA A 322 0.87 5.24 -42.01
C ALA A 322 -0.35 5.81 -42.76
N TYR A 323 -0.78 7.01 -42.38
CA TYR A 323 -1.72 7.75 -43.20
C TYR A 323 -0.99 8.04 -44.51
N PRO A 324 -1.53 7.68 -45.69
CA PRO A 324 -0.95 8.12 -46.94
C PRO A 324 -1.01 9.65 -46.95
N GLU A 325 0.14 10.26 -47.22
CA GLU A 325 0.24 11.71 -47.38
C GLU A 325 -0.83 12.17 -48.37
N ALA A 326 -1.60 13.19 -47.98
CA ALA A 326 -2.57 13.80 -48.87
C ALA A 326 -1.84 14.27 -50.14
N PRO A 327 -2.37 13.96 -51.34
CA PRO A 327 -1.73 14.37 -52.58
C PRO A 327 -1.67 15.91 -52.63
N LYS A 328 -0.46 16.41 -52.91
CA LYS A 328 -0.20 17.83 -53.20
C LYS A 328 -0.86 18.25 -54.50
#